data_AF-A0A0B8QHM4-F1
#
_entry.id   AF-A0A0B8QHM4-F1
#
_cell.length_a   1.000
_cell.length_b   1.000
_cell.length_c   1.000
_cell.angle_alpha   90.00
_cell.angle_beta   90.00
_cell.angle_gamma   90.00
#
_symmetry.space_group_name_H-M   'P 1'
#
loop_
_entity.id
_entity.type
_entity.pdbx_description
1 polymer ?
#
loop_
_entity_poly.entity_id
_entity_poly.type
_entity_poly.pdbx_seq_one_letter_code
_entity_poly.pdbx_strand_id
1 'polypeptide(L)'
;MMKKNLNKNPATAMKFQPKPPWRKKVINDAKAYIKGLAKLHGRNAEWAVKAVSEAANIESEEALELGVIDFIANSTEELTQLANGRDINLNNRTVTLNIDNPVIIDRVPDWRAELLAVITN
;
A
#
# COMPACT_ATOMS: atom_id res chain seq x y z
N MET A 1 -7.06 2.70 -71.38
CA MET A 1 -7.74 1.82 -70.41
C MET A 1 -6.72 1.47 -69.32
N MET A 2 -6.57 2.19 -68.21
CA MET A 2 -7.48 2.31 -67.05
C MET A 2 -8.03 0.97 -66.58
N LYS A 3 -7.40 0.35 -65.57
CA LYS A 3 -7.97 0.20 -64.20
C LYS A 3 -6.85 0.08 -63.15
N LYS A 4 -6.72 1.14 -62.35
CA LYS A 4 -6.21 1.17 -60.97
C LYS A 4 -7.19 0.41 -60.06
N ASN A 5 -6.74 0.07 -58.85
CA ASN A 5 -7.48 -0.20 -57.59
C ASN A 5 -7.40 -1.65 -57.09
N LEU A 6 -7.15 -1.94 -55.81
CA LEU A 6 -6.76 -1.12 -54.66
C LEU A 6 -6.21 -2.09 -53.60
N ASN A 7 -5.17 -1.65 -52.91
CA ASN A 7 -4.71 -2.10 -51.60
C ASN A 7 -5.80 -2.64 -50.66
N LYS A 8 -5.58 -3.83 -50.06
CA LYS A 8 -6.16 -4.20 -48.76
C LYS A 8 -5.08 -4.80 -47.87
N ASN A 9 -4.19 -3.93 -47.40
CA ASN A 9 -3.45 -4.13 -46.16
C ASN A 9 -4.49 -4.37 -45.05
N PRO A 10 -4.47 -5.51 -44.33
CA PRO A 10 -5.34 -5.66 -43.18
C PRO A 10 -4.76 -4.76 -42.09
N ALA A 11 -5.20 -3.50 -42.10
CA ALA A 11 -5.04 -2.59 -40.98
C ALA A 11 -5.41 -3.37 -39.72
N THR A 12 -4.40 -3.54 -38.88
CA THR A 12 -4.45 -4.14 -37.55
C THR A 12 -5.78 -3.78 -36.92
N ALA A 13 -6.67 -4.78 -36.79
CA ALA A 13 -7.95 -4.60 -36.12
C ALA A 13 -7.65 -4.12 -34.71
N MET A 14 -7.83 -2.83 -34.49
CA MET A 14 -7.72 -2.19 -33.19
C MET A 14 -8.85 -2.78 -32.34
N LYS A 15 -8.52 -3.83 -31.57
CA LYS A 15 -9.48 -4.54 -30.72
C LYS A 15 -10.05 -3.52 -29.75
N PHE A 16 -11.33 -3.16 -29.94
CA PHE A 16 -12.07 -2.38 -28.95
C PHE A 16 -12.23 -3.25 -27.72
N GLN A 17 -11.30 -3.12 -26.77
CA GLN A 17 -11.41 -3.76 -25.47
C GLN A 17 -12.55 -3.04 -24.73
N PRO A 18 -13.67 -3.71 -24.43
CA PRO A 18 -14.74 -3.08 -23.67
C PRO A 18 -14.16 -2.61 -22.33
N LYS A 19 -14.41 -1.35 -21.98
CA LYS A 19 -13.93 -0.77 -20.73
C LYS A 19 -14.40 -1.68 -19.58
N PRO A 20 -13.50 -2.23 -18.75
CA PRO A 20 -13.92 -3.07 -17.65
C PRO A 20 -14.87 -2.26 -16.74
N PRO A 21 -15.83 -2.91 -16.05
CA PRO A 21 -16.64 -2.26 -15.03
C PRO A 21 -15.72 -1.46 -14.12
N TRP A 22 -16.09 -0.21 -13.83
CA TRP A 22 -15.26 0.73 -13.06
C TRP A 22 -14.67 0.10 -11.79
N ARG A 23 -15.41 -0.78 -11.11
CA ARG A 23 -14.94 -1.58 -9.96
C ARG A 23 -13.68 -2.38 -10.25
N LYS A 24 -13.66 -3.14 -11.35
CA LYS A 24 -12.50 -3.96 -11.74
C LYS A 24 -11.27 -3.08 -11.99
N LYS A 25 -11.47 -1.91 -12.62
CA LYS A 25 -10.38 -0.96 -12.84
C LYS A 25 -9.83 -0.43 -11.51
N VAL A 26 -10.69 0.03 -10.62
CA VAL A 26 -10.30 0.56 -9.30
C VAL A 26 -9.52 -0.47 -8.49
N ILE A 27 -10.00 -1.73 -8.44
CA ILE A 27 -9.30 -2.81 -7.72
C ILE A 27 -7.92 -3.06 -8.35
N ASN A 28 -7.80 -3.10 -9.68
CA ASN A 28 -6.53 -3.33 -10.34
C ASN A 28 -5.52 -2.18 -10.08
N ASP A 29 -5.99 -0.94 -10.10
CA ASP A 29 -5.17 0.23 -9.81
C ASP A 29 -4.69 0.20 -8.34
N ALA A 30 -5.60 -0.11 -7.40
CA ALA A 30 -5.27 -0.25 -5.98
C ALA A 30 -4.27 -1.39 -5.71
N LYS A 31 -4.42 -2.54 -6.39
CA LYS A 31 -3.47 -3.66 -6.32
C LYS A 31 -2.07 -3.27 -6.79
N ALA A 32 -1.98 -2.57 -7.92
CA ALA A 32 -0.70 -2.12 -8.45
C ALA A 32 -0.01 -1.14 -7.49
N TYR A 33 -0.80 -0.22 -6.93
CA TYR A 33 -0.32 0.77 -5.96
C TYR A 33 0.22 0.14 -4.67
N ILE A 34 -0.58 -0.71 -4.01
CA ILE A 34 -0.17 -1.35 -2.75
C ILE A 34 1.01 -2.31 -2.95
N LYS A 35 1.07 -3.01 -4.09
CA LYS A 35 2.22 -3.85 -4.46
C LYS A 35 3.50 -3.03 -4.59
N GLY A 36 3.40 -1.83 -5.17
CA GLY A 36 4.52 -0.89 -5.29
C GLY A 36 5.03 -0.43 -3.92
N LEU A 37 4.11 -0.04 -3.04
CA LEU A 37 4.44 0.35 -1.66
C LEU A 37 5.10 -0.80 -0.88
N ALA A 38 4.51 -2.00 -0.93
CA ALA A 38 5.08 -3.15 -0.24
C ALA A 38 6.52 -3.42 -0.70
N LYS A 39 6.79 -3.38 -2.01
CA LYS A 39 8.16 -3.52 -2.55
C LYS A 39 9.10 -2.40 -2.10
N LEU A 40 8.63 -1.16 -2.12
CA LEU A 40 9.42 0.00 -1.69
C LEU A 40 9.88 -0.14 -0.23
N HIS A 41 9.01 -0.70 0.62
CA HIS A 41 9.27 -0.93 2.04
C HIS A 41 9.82 -2.33 2.36
N GLY A 42 10.13 -3.15 1.35
CA GLY A 42 10.65 -4.51 1.57
C GLY A 42 9.66 -5.48 2.23
N ARG A 43 8.36 -5.25 2.08
CA ARG A 43 7.27 -6.06 2.65
C ARG A 43 6.72 -7.07 1.66
N ASN A 44 5.97 -8.03 2.19
CA ASN A 44 5.28 -9.04 1.40
C ASN A 44 4.21 -8.45 0.48
N ALA A 45 4.61 -8.26 -0.77
CA ALA A 45 3.79 -7.65 -1.80
C ALA A 45 2.66 -8.56 -2.30
N GLU A 46 2.78 -9.88 -2.13
CA GLU A 46 1.73 -10.84 -2.50
C GLU A 46 0.56 -10.74 -1.53
N TRP A 47 0.88 -10.77 -0.23
CA TRP A 47 -0.12 -10.54 0.79
C TRP A 47 -0.73 -9.14 0.65
N ALA A 48 0.07 -8.08 0.49
CA ALA A 48 -0.48 -6.72 0.30
C ALA A 48 -1.51 -6.60 -0.85
N VAL A 49 -1.34 -7.35 -1.94
CA VAL A 49 -2.33 -7.43 -3.03
C VAL A 49 -3.59 -8.17 -2.60
N LYS A 50 -3.43 -9.33 -1.96
CA LYS A 50 -4.55 -10.16 -1.48
C LYS A 50 -5.41 -9.37 -0.47
N ALA A 51 -4.81 -8.50 0.35
CA ALA A 51 -5.53 -7.65 1.30
C ALA A 51 -6.60 -6.79 0.61
N VAL A 52 -6.23 -6.22 -0.55
CA VAL A 52 -7.10 -5.34 -1.32
C VAL A 52 -8.06 -6.12 -2.23
N SER A 53 -7.64 -7.24 -2.83
CA SER A 53 -8.57 -8.00 -3.70
C SER A 53 -9.64 -8.73 -2.96
N GLU A 54 -9.27 -9.35 -1.84
CA GLU A 54 -10.06 -10.39 -1.19
C GLU A 54 -10.63 -9.92 0.15
N ALA A 55 -10.29 -8.69 0.58
CA ALA A 55 -10.59 -8.20 1.92
C ALA A 55 -10.14 -9.20 3.00
N ALA A 56 -9.01 -9.87 2.75
CA ALA A 56 -8.45 -10.83 3.70
C ALA A 56 -7.92 -10.10 4.94
N ASN A 57 -7.85 -10.83 6.05
CA ASN A 57 -7.32 -10.35 7.32
C ASN A 57 -6.44 -11.46 7.91
N ILE A 58 -5.39 -11.08 8.63
CA ILE A 58 -4.48 -12.00 9.32
C ILE A 58 -4.18 -11.47 10.71
N GLU A 59 -3.82 -12.36 11.63
CA GLU A 59 -3.42 -12.01 12.99
C GLU A 59 -1.99 -11.44 13.03
N SER A 60 -1.62 -10.79 14.13
CA SER A 60 -0.32 -10.14 14.32
C SER A 60 0.87 -11.08 14.12
N GLU A 61 0.76 -12.31 14.62
CA GLU A 61 1.78 -13.36 14.56
C GLU A 61 2.03 -13.77 13.11
N GLU A 62 0.96 -14.04 12.36
CA GLU A 62 1.04 -14.37 10.93
C GLU A 62 1.59 -13.17 10.13
N ALA A 63 1.24 -11.94 10.51
CA ALA A 63 1.75 -10.74 9.85
C ALA A 63 3.25 -10.56 10.04
N LEU A 64 3.78 -10.96 11.20
CA LEU A 64 5.21 -10.97 11.46
C LEU A 64 5.91 -12.06 10.65
N GLU A 65 5.38 -13.28 10.66
CA GLU A 65 5.91 -14.42 9.89
C GLU A 65 5.94 -14.15 8.38
N LEU A 66 4.88 -13.52 7.85
CA LEU A 66 4.78 -13.15 6.45
C LEU A 66 5.58 -11.89 6.11
N GLY A 67 6.24 -11.22 7.05
CA GLY A 67 7.06 -10.03 6.80
C GLY A 67 6.23 -8.80 6.39
N VAL A 68 5.02 -8.66 6.93
CA VAL A 68 4.16 -7.48 6.74
C VAL A 68 4.45 -6.42 7.78
N ILE A 69 4.75 -6.85 9.00
CA ILE A 69 5.18 -5.99 10.11
C ILE A 69 6.61 -6.38 10.53
N ASP A 70 7.26 -5.53 11.33
CA ASP A 70 8.66 -5.77 11.76
C ASP A 70 8.76 -6.53 13.07
N PHE A 71 7.79 -6.33 13.96
CA PHE A 71 7.73 -6.90 15.30
C PHE A 71 6.37 -6.61 15.91
N ILE A 72 6.09 -7.29 17.01
CA ILE A 72 4.91 -7.10 17.86
C ILE A 72 5.41 -6.50 19.17
N ALA A 73 4.70 -5.50 19.68
CA ALA A 73 4.98 -4.87 20.97
C ALA A 73 3.68 -4.79 21.77
N ASN A 74 3.75 -5.13 23.06
CA ASN A 74 2.60 -5.14 23.97
C ASN A 74 2.44 -3.83 24.75
N SER A 75 3.44 -2.94 24.71
CA SER A 75 3.37 -1.60 25.29
C SER A 75 4.21 -0.59 24.51
N THR A 76 4.01 0.70 24.81
CA THR A 76 4.79 1.80 24.22
C THR A 76 6.27 1.74 24.62
N GLU A 77 6.55 1.30 25.84
CA GLU A 77 7.92 1.07 26.34
C GLU A 77 8.60 -0.06 25.56
N GLU A 78 7.90 -1.18 25.36
CA GLU A 78 8.42 -2.31 24.57
C GLU A 78 8.64 -1.91 23.11
N LEU A 79 7.70 -1.18 22.50
CA LEU A 79 7.83 -0.63 21.15
C LEU A 79 9.10 0.22 21.01
N THR A 80 9.33 1.10 21.97
CA THR A 80 10.51 1.97 22.00
C THR A 80 11.80 1.15 22.06
N GLN A 81 11.85 0.13 22.94
CA GLN A 81 13.01 -0.75 23.07
C GLN A 81 13.27 -1.56 21.79
N LEU A 82 12.22 -2.11 21.18
CA LEU A 82 12.33 -2.89 19.95
C LEU A 82 12.74 -2.05 18.74
N ALA A 83 12.32 -0.78 18.68
CA ALA A 83 12.64 0.14 17.60
C ALA A 83 14.01 0.81 17.75
N ASN A 84 14.52 0.95 18.98
CA ASN A 84 15.81 1.61 19.23
C ASN A 84 16.97 0.85 18.56
N GLY A 85 17.89 1.59 17.94
CA GLY A 85 19.04 1.05 17.23
C GLY A 85 18.74 0.43 15.86
N ARG A 86 17.47 0.42 15.40
CA ARG A 86 17.14 -0.09 14.06
C ARG A 86 17.43 0.94 12.97
N ASP A 87 17.91 0.45 11.85
CA ASP A 87 18.06 1.22 10.63
C ASP A 87 16.74 1.29 9.87
N ILE A 88 16.27 2.51 9.60
CA ILE A 88 15.08 2.78 8.78
C ILE A 88 15.47 3.55 7.52
N ASN A 89 14.73 3.33 6.44
CA ASN A 89 14.89 4.13 5.23
C ASN A 89 13.96 5.34 5.28
N LEU A 90 14.54 6.54 5.41
CA LEU A 90 13.84 7.81 5.39
C LEU A 90 14.33 8.64 4.20
N ASN A 91 13.44 8.93 3.25
CA ASN A 91 13.75 9.73 2.06
C ASN A 91 15.01 9.27 1.31
N ASN A 92 15.12 7.95 1.07
CA ASN A 92 16.28 7.29 0.44
C ASN A 92 17.60 7.43 1.23
N ARG A 93 17.51 7.62 2.55
CA ARG A 93 18.66 7.61 3.45
C ARG A 93 18.41 6.61 4.57
N THR A 94 19.42 5.81 4.86
CA THR A 94 19.40 4.96 6.06
C THR A 94 19.64 5.85 7.27
N VAL A 95 18.71 5.83 8.22
CA VAL A 95 18.80 6.54 9.50
C VAL A 95 18.64 5.50 10.60
N THR A 96 19.62 5.43 11.49
CA THR A 96 19.50 4.62 12.71
C THR A 96 18.61 5.35 13.71
N LEU A 97 17.56 4.70 14.18
CA LEU A 97 16.70 5.21 15.23
C LEU A 97 17.48 5.25 16.55
N ASN A 98 17.60 6.44 17.14
CA ASN A 98 18.07 6.60 18.50
C ASN A 98 16.90 7.12 19.34
N ILE A 99 16.34 6.24 20.16
CA ILE A 99 15.17 6.47 21.00
C ILE A 99 15.52 6.23 22.47
N ASP A 100 16.64 6.79 22.91
CA ASP A 100 17.06 6.75 24.31
C ASP A 100 16.21 7.73 25.15
N ASN A 101 15.46 7.19 26.11
CA ASN A 101 14.60 7.94 27.05
C ASN A 101 13.66 8.97 26.37
N PRO A 102 12.74 8.52 25.49
CA PRO A 102 11.89 9.43 24.74
C PRO A 102 10.87 10.15 25.64
N VAL A 103 10.57 11.39 25.29
CA VAL A 103 9.41 12.09 25.83
C VAL A 103 8.18 11.69 25.02
N ILE A 104 7.29 10.91 25.63
CA ILE A 104 6.03 10.51 25.02
C ILE A 104 5.05 11.68 25.17
N ILE A 105 4.51 12.15 24.03
CA ILE A 105 3.52 13.23 23.99
C ILE A 105 2.24 12.66 23.42
N ASP A 106 1.26 12.44 24.29
CA ASP A 106 -0.07 12.01 23.86
C ASP A 106 -0.79 13.14 23.12
N ARG A 107 -1.25 12.82 21.91
CA ARG A 107 -2.04 13.73 21.08
C ARG A 107 -3.49 13.29 21.11
N VAL A 108 -4.29 13.95 21.95
CA VAL A 108 -5.74 13.78 21.93
C VAL A 108 -6.35 14.56 20.75
N PRO A 109 -7.46 14.07 20.17
CA PRO A 109 -8.22 14.83 19.18
C PRO A 109 -8.56 16.22 19.71
N ASP A 110 -8.44 17.25 18.86
CA ASP A 110 -8.97 18.56 19.20
C ASP A 110 -10.49 18.61 18.90
N TRP A 111 -11.17 19.66 19.34
CA TRP A 111 -12.61 19.80 19.13
C TRP A 111 -13.01 19.75 17.65
N ARG A 112 -12.11 20.14 16.73
CA ARG A 112 -12.37 20.06 15.29
C ARG A 112 -12.40 18.61 14.86
N ALA A 113 -11.43 17.81 15.28
CA ALA A 113 -11.42 16.38 15.04
C ALA A 113 -12.63 15.68 15.66
N GLU A 114 -13.04 16.06 16.87
CA GLU A 114 -14.25 15.53 17.52
C GLU A 114 -15.52 15.88 16.74
N LEU A 115 -15.69 17.14 16.31
CA LEU A 115 -16.82 17.55 15.48
C LEU A 115 -16.83 16.82 14.13
N LEU A 116 -15.67 16.72 13.48
CA LEU A 116 -15.52 15.99 12.21
C LEU A 116 -15.88 14.51 12.36
N ALA A 117 -15.52 13.89 13.47
CA ALA A 117 -15.86 12.50 13.76
C ALA A 117 -17.38 12.29 13.87
N VAL A 118 -18.12 13.25 14.44
CA VAL A 118 -19.59 13.18 14.54
C VAL A 118 -20.27 13.30 13.17
N ILE A 119 -19.79 14.18 12.30
CA ILE A 119 -20.47 14.45 11.01
C ILE A 119 -20.10 13.48 9.89
N THR A 120 -19.02 12.68 10.06
CA THR A 120 -18.54 11.75 9.03
C THR A 120 -19.11 10.33 9.18
N ASN A 121 -19.73 10.02 10.33
CA ASN A 121 -20.35 8.72 10.61
C ASN A 121 -21.78 8.63 10.04
#